data_AF-A0A4Q3TA37-F1
#
_entry.id   AF-A0A4Q3TA37-F1
#
_cell.length_a   1.000
_cell.length_b   1.000
_cell.length_c   1.000
_cell.angle_alpha   90.00
_cell.angle_beta   90.00
_cell.angle_gamma   90.00
#
_symmetry.space_group_name_H-M   'P 1'
#
loop_
_entity.id
_entity.type
_entity.pdbx_description
1 polymer ?
#
loop_
_entity_poly.entity_id
_entity_poly.type
_entity_poly.pdbx_seq_one_letter_code
_entity_poly.pdbx_strand_id
1 'polypeptide(L)'
;MTARTPVHGLQVATELYRFIEDKVLPGTGVESSAFWKGFDAIVTDLAPKNIALLAERDRLQTELDTWHKAHPGPIRDMKAYRAFLEKTGYLVPAPDHVTATATNVDDELALQAGPQLVVPVLNARYALNAANARWGSLYDALYGTDVIPETEGLEKGKGYNPARGAKVIAYARKVLDQAAPLASGSHAEAALYSVSDGKLKVQLKNGETTGLKDPSLFAGYQGAAEAPSSILLRHNGIHIDIRIDRSTAIGKDDGAGVSDLVLEAALST
;
A
#
# COMPACT_ATOMS: atom_id res chain seq x y z
N MET A 1 24.95 14.00 -28.86
CA MET A 1 24.97 12.65 -29.46
C MET A 1 25.13 11.64 -28.34
N THR A 2 24.28 10.62 -28.27
CA THR A 2 24.39 9.55 -27.25
C THR A 2 25.35 8.48 -27.76
N ALA A 3 26.42 8.18 -27.01
CA ALA A 3 27.33 7.09 -27.34
C ALA A 3 26.58 5.75 -27.30
N ARG A 4 26.90 4.85 -28.24
CA ARG A 4 26.26 3.52 -28.34
C ARG A 4 27.29 2.40 -28.35
N THR A 5 26.92 1.28 -27.73
CA THR A 5 27.68 0.03 -27.71
C THR A 5 26.93 -0.98 -28.58
N PRO A 6 27.55 -1.48 -29.66
CA PRO A 6 26.96 -2.53 -30.48
C PRO A 6 27.02 -3.87 -29.74
N VAL A 7 25.89 -4.56 -29.63
CA VAL A 7 25.79 -5.88 -29.01
C VAL A 7 24.76 -6.70 -29.78
N HIS A 8 25.22 -7.75 -30.47
CA HIS A 8 24.39 -8.48 -31.45
C HIS A 8 23.74 -7.54 -32.48
N GLY A 9 22.43 -7.63 -32.70
CA GLY A 9 21.69 -6.74 -33.59
C GLY A 9 21.37 -5.37 -32.98
N LEU A 10 21.69 -5.14 -31.69
CA LEU A 10 21.32 -3.94 -30.96
C LEU A 10 22.41 -2.87 -30.98
N GLN A 11 21.96 -1.62 -30.90
CA GLN A 11 22.80 -0.45 -30.66
C GLN A 11 22.38 0.18 -29.33
N VAL A 12 22.93 -0.27 -28.22
CA VAL A 12 22.49 0.11 -26.86
C VAL A 12 23.18 1.41 -26.43
N ALA A 13 22.46 2.34 -25.79
CA ALA A 13 23.12 3.51 -25.19
C ALA A 13 24.22 3.04 -24.21
N THR A 14 25.44 3.55 -24.36
CA THR A 14 26.60 3.03 -23.60
C THR A 14 26.41 3.14 -22.09
N GLU A 15 25.72 4.18 -21.62
CA GLU A 15 25.38 4.33 -20.20
C GLU A 15 24.48 3.19 -19.68
N LEU A 16 23.48 2.79 -20.47
CA LEU A 16 22.58 1.69 -20.12
C LEU A 16 23.32 0.35 -20.18
N TYR A 17 24.12 0.13 -21.22
CA TYR A 17 24.94 -1.09 -21.33
C TYR A 17 25.81 -1.26 -20.06
N ARG A 18 26.55 -0.22 -19.67
CA ARG A 18 27.38 -0.25 -18.46
C ARG A 18 26.58 -0.40 -17.18
N PHE A 19 25.43 0.26 -17.06
CA PHE A 19 24.55 0.06 -15.90
C PHE A 19 24.14 -1.41 -15.75
N ILE A 20 23.74 -2.06 -16.83
CA ILE A 20 23.39 -3.48 -16.81
C ILE A 20 24.58 -4.36 -16.41
N GLU A 21 25.74 -4.17 -17.07
CA GLU A 21 26.96 -4.94 -16.80
C GLU A 21 27.50 -4.76 -15.38
N ASP A 22 27.58 -3.50 -14.93
CA ASP A 22 28.32 -3.14 -13.72
C ASP A 22 27.44 -3.16 -12.46
N LYS A 23 26.11 -3.03 -12.60
CA LYS A 23 25.17 -2.85 -11.47
C LYS A 23 24.03 -3.85 -11.41
N VAL A 24 23.57 -4.40 -12.53
CA VAL A 24 22.37 -5.26 -12.55
C VAL A 24 22.73 -6.74 -12.60
N LEU A 25 23.57 -7.17 -13.55
CA LEU A 25 23.93 -8.58 -13.72
C LEU A 25 24.69 -9.18 -12.53
N PRO A 26 25.64 -8.49 -11.87
CA PRO A 26 26.39 -9.06 -10.76
C PRO A 26 25.48 -9.56 -9.64
N GLY A 27 25.63 -10.82 -9.23
CA GLY A 27 24.85 -11.45 -8.17
C GLY A 27 23.53 -12.09 -8.61
N THR A 28 23.12 -11.94 -9.87
CA THR A 28 21.88 -12.56 -10.40
C THR A 28 22.06 -14.02 -10.83
N GLY A 29 23.30 -14.45 -11.09
CA GLY A 29 23.61 -15.76 -11.69
C GLY A 29 23.37 -15.82 -13.21
N VAL A 30 23.05 -14.69 -13.86
CA VAL A 30 22.84 -14.61 -15.31
C VAL A 30 24.10 -14.10 -16.00
N GLU A 31 24.60 -14.88 -16.97
CA GLU A 31 25.75 -14.50 -17.81
C GLU A 31 25.39 -13.35 -18.76
N SER A 32 26.27 -12.34 -18.86
CA SER A 32 26.10 -11.19 -19.76
C SER A 32 25.82 -11.60 -21.22
N SER A 33 26.59 -12.56 -21.74
CA SER A 33 26.41 -13.06 -23.11
C SER A 33 25.04 -13.71 -23.33
N ALA A 34 24.51 -14.42 -22.33
CA ALA A 34 23.19 -15.02 -22.39
C ALA A 34 22.08 -13.95 -22.30
N PHE A 35 22.24 -12.98 -21.41
CA PHE A 35 21.31 -11.86 -21.27
C PHE A 35 21.16 -11.07 -22.58
N TRP A 36 22.26 -10.58 -23.15
CA TRP A 36 22.20 -9.73 -24.35
C TRP A 36 21.72 -10.48 -25.58
N LYS A 37 22.15 -11.74 -25.77
CA LYS A 37 21.64 -12.59 -26.85
C LYS A 37 20.13 -12.82 -26.70
N GLY A 38 19.67 -13.09 -25.48
CA GLY A 38 18.25 -13.28 -25.18
C GLY A 38 17.44 -12.01 -25.43
N PHE A 39 17.93 -10.86 -24.96
CA PHE A 39 17.27 -9.57 -25.15
C PHE A 39 17.17 -9.18 -26.63
N ASP A 40 18.24 -9.36 -27.42
CA ASP A 40 18.25 -9.15 -28.87
C ASP A 40 17.19 -10.01 -29.59
N ALA A 41 17.12 -11.30 -29.25
CA ALA A 41 16.13 -12.21 -29.80
C ALA A 41 14.69 -11.81 -29.45
N ILE A 42 14.43 -11.41 -28.19
CA ILE A 42 13.11 -10.94 -27.74
C ILE A 42 12.69 -9.68 -28.50
N VAL A 43 13.60 -8.70 -28.62
CA VAL A 43 13.31 -7.47 -29.36
C VAL A 43 13.00 -7.77 -30.82
N THR A 44 13.78 -8.65 -31.45
CA THR A 44 13.60 -9.02 -32.86
C THR A 44 12.27 -9.74 -33.11
N ASP A 45 11.85 -10.66 -32.22
CA ASP A 45 10.57 -11.37 -32.37
C ASP A 45 9.34 -10.51 -31.99
N LEU A 46 9.43 -9.72 -30.91
CA LEU A 46 8.26 -9.03 -30.36
C LEU A 46 8.07 -7.59 -30.87
N ALA A 47 9.11 -6.90 -31.33
CA ALA A 47 8.97 -5.52 -31.80
C ALA A 47 8.01 -5.39 -33.01
N PRO A 48 8.07 -6.27 -34.04
CA PRO A 48 7.11 -6.20 -35.16
C PRO A 48 5.65 -6.40 -34.71
N LYS A 49 5.42 -7.32 -33.75
CA LYS A 49 4.10 -7.57 -33.17
C LYS A 49 3.60 -6.34 -32.40
N ASN A 50 4.46 -5.71 -31.61
CA ASN A 50 4.11 -4.48 -30.88
C ASN A 50 3.75 -3.33 -31.83
N ILE A 51 4.52 -3.13 -32.91
CA ILE A 51 4.21 -2.13 -33.94
C ILE A 51 2.85 -2.41 -34.60
N ALA A 52 2.57 -3.67 -34.93
CA ALA A 52 1.27 -4.05 -35.51
C ALA A 52 0.10 -3.79 -34.55
N LEU A 53 0.28 -4.03 -33.25
CA LEU A 53 -0.74 -3.70 -32.23
C LEU A 53 -1.00 -2.21 -32.12
N LEU A 54 0.01 -1.36 -32.29
CA LEU A 54 -0.17 0.10 -32.33
C LEU A 54 -0.92 0.53 -33.60
N ALA A 55 -0.53 -0.01 -34.76
CA ALA A 55 -1.23 0.26 -36.02
C ALA A 55 -2.70 -0.16 -35.98
N GLU A 56 -3.02 -1.25 -35.27
CA GLU A 56 -4.41 -1.68 -35.06
C GLU A 56 -5.21 -0.69 -34.20
N ARG A 57 -4.58 -0.09 -33.18
CA ARG A 57 -5.22 0.99 -32.40
C ARG A 57 -5.54 2.19 -33.29
N ASP A 58 -4.60 2.60 -34.14
CA ASP A 58 -4.78 3.73 -35.07
C ASP A 58 -5.89 3.44 -36.08
N ARG A 59 -5.97 2.21 -36.60
CA ARG A 59 -7.04 1.76 -37.48
C ARG A 59 -8.40 1.84 -36.79
N LEU A 60 -8.52 1.26 -35.59
CA LEU A 60 -9.76 1.29 -34.79
C LEU A 60 -10.21 2.72 -34.49
N GLN A 61 -9.29 3.61 -34.13
CA GLN A 61 -9.60 5.02 -33.91
C GLN A 61 -10.05 5.71 -35.20
N THR A 62 -9.41 5.41 -36.33
CA THR A 62 -9.80 5.98 -37.65
C THR A 62 -11.20 5.54 -38.07
N GLU A 63 -11.58 4.28 -37.80
CA GLU A 63 -12.94 3.79 -38.02
C GLU A 63 -13.96 4.54 -37.15
N LEU A 64 -13.64 4.77 -35.86
CA LEU A 64 -14.48 5.54 -34.94
C LEU A 64 -14.66 6.99 -35.43
N ASP A 65 -13.57 7.64 -35.82
CA ASP A 65 -13.59 9.00 -36.36
C ASP A 65 -14.46 9.09 -37.62
N THR A 66 -14.34 8.10 -38.51
CA THR A 66 -15.13 8.01 -39.74
C THR A 66 -16.61 7.83 -39.45
N TRP A 67 -16.96 6.95 -38.50
CA TRP A 67 -18.34 6.72 -38.09
C TRP A 67 -18.96 8.00 -37.52
N HIS A 68 -18.27 8.70 -36.62
CA HIS A 68 -18.79 9.92 -36.01
C HIS A 68 -18.87 11.11 -36.98
N LYS A 69 -17.97 11.21 -37.97
CA LYS A 69 -18.09 12.19 -39.05
C LYS A 69 -19.35 11.97 -39.89
N ALA A 70 -19.71 10.71 -40.16
CA ALA A 70 -20.92 10.35 -40.89
C ALA A 70 -22.21 10.47 -40.04
N HIS A 71 -22.10 10.41 -38.70
CA HIS A 71 -23.21 10.48 -37.77
C HIS A 71 -23.00 11.62 -36.74
N PRO A 72 -23.07 12.88 -37.17
CA PRO A 72 -22.77 14.01 -36.29
C PRO A 72 -23.82 14.18 -35.19
N GLY A 73 -23.35 14.59 -34.01
CA GLY A 73 -24.17 14.78 -32.82
C GLY A 73 -24.33 13.50 -31.98
N PRO A 74 -25.25 13.49 -31.00
CA PRO A 74 -25.43 12.36 -30.10
C PRO A 74 -25.81 11.07 -30.84
N ILE A 75 -25.32 9.93 -30.36
CA ILE A 75 -25.71 8.61 -30.89
C ILE A 75 -27.19 8.37 -30.58
N ARG A 76 -28.04 8.40 -31.62
CA ARG A 76 -29.49 8.17 -31.49
C ARG A 76 -29.86 6.70 -31.63
N ASP A 77 -29.08 5.93 -32.39
CA ASP A 77 -29.26 4.48 -32.56
C ASP A 77 -28.05 3.74 -31.96
N MET A 78 -28.20 3.35 -30.70
CA MET A 78 -27.17 2.62 -29.97
C MET A 78 -27.00 1.18 -30.48
N LYS A 79 -28.04 0.59 -31.06
CA LYS A 79 -27.97 -0.76 -31.63
C LYS A 79 -27.08 -0.76 -32.87
N ALA A 80 -27.25 0.24 -33.75
CA ALA A 80 -26.40 0.42 -34.91
C ALA A 80 -24.94 0.72 -34.52
N TYR A 81 -24.72 1.58 -33.51
CA TYR A 81 -23.37 1.88 -33.04
C TYR A 81 -22.66 0.65 -32.47
N ARG A 82 -23.35 -0.14 -31.63
CA ARG A 82 -22.81 -1.41 -31.12
C ARG A 82 -22.47 -2.38 -32.25
N ALA A 83 -23.37 -2.56 -33.22
CA ALA A 83 -23.11 -3.44 -34.36
C ALA A 83 -21.89 -2.99 -35.18
N PHE A 84 -21.65 -1.67 -35.28
CA PHE A 84 -20.43 -1.12 -35.86
C PHE A 84 -19.18 -1.49 -35.04
N LEU A 85 -19.21 -1.32 -33.71
CA LEU A 85 -18.07 -1.70 -32.84
C LEU A 85 -17.75 -3.20 -32.90
N GLU A 86 -18.77 -4.05 -32.99
CA GLU A 86 -18.60 -5.50 -33.15
C GLU A 86 -18.01 -5.82 -34.53
N LYS A 87 -18.53 -5.18 -35.59
CA LYS A 87 -18.04 -5.36 -36.96
C LYS A 87 -16.58 -4.93 -37.14
N THR A 88 -16.14 -3.86 -36.48
CA THR A 88 -14.76 -3.37 -36.59
C THR A 88 -13.76 -4.18 -35.75
N GLY A 89 -14.25 -5.09 -34.91
CA GLY A 89 -13.44 -5.86 -33.96
C GLY A 89 -13.10 -5.09 -32.68
N TYR A 90 -13.67 -3.91 -32.46
CA TYR A 90 -13.49 -3.15 -31.23
C TYR A 90 -14.16 -3.84 -30.04
N LEU A 91 -15.42 -4.26 -30.22
CA LEU A 91 -16.14 -5.07 -29.24
C LEU A 91 -16.07 -6.54 -29.66
N VAL A 92 -15.35 -7.34 -28.87
CA VAL A 92 -15.21 -8.78 -29.10
C VAL A 92 -16.20 -9.58 -28.25
N PRO A 93 -16.55 -10.82 -28.66
CA PRO A 93 -17.37 -11.70 -27.83
C PRO A 93 -16.75 -11.92 -26.45
N ALA A 94 -17.57 -11.81 -25.41
CA ALA A 94 -17.13 -12.16 -24.07
C ALA A 94 -16.90 -13.68 -23.98
N PRO A 95 -15.85 -14.15 -23.30
CA PRO A 95 -15.66 -15.57 -23.03
C PRO A 95 -16.76 -16.08 -22.07
N ASP A 96 -17.24 -17.30 -22.30
CA ASP A 96 -18.34 -17.90 -21.51
C ASP A 96 -17.95 -18.14 -20.05
N HIS A 97 -16.74 -18.65 -19.81
CA HIS A 97 -16.22 -18.94 -18.48
C HIS A 97 -14.73 -18.62 -18.40
N VAL A 98 -14.33 -17.90 -17.36
CA VAL A 98 -12.94 -17.55 -17.08
C VAL A 98 -12.64 -17.81 -15.61
N THR A 99 -11.51 -18.44 -15.33
CA THR A 99 -10.99 -18.62 -13.97
C THR A 99 -9.49 -18.38 -14.00
N ALA A 100 -9.00 -17.50 -13.13
CA ALA A 100 -7.56 -17.26 -13.00
C ALA A 100 -6.88 -18.44 -12.27
N THR A 101 -5.69 -18.81 -12.72
CA THR A 101 -4.93 -19.96 -12.18
C THR A 101 -3.57 -19.55 -11.60
N ALA A 102 -3.39 -18.28 -11.28
CA ALA A 102 -2.13 -17.77 -10.73
C ALA A 102 -1.84 -18.41 -9.37
N THR A 103 -0.61 -18.86 -9.17
CA THR A 103 -0.10 -19.44 -7.92
C THR A 103 1.21 -18.75 -7.53
N ASN A 104 1.68 -18.96 -6.30
CA ASN A 104 2.90 -18.32 -5.77
C ASN A 104 2.79 -16.79 -5.75
N VAL A 105 1.66 -16.29 -5.27
CA VAL A 105 1.38 -14.86 -5.09
C VAL A 105 1.47 -14.55 -3.60
N ASP A 106 2.20 -13.50 -3.23
CA ASP A 106 2.36 -13.07 -1.84
C ASP A 106 1.01 -12.71 -1.18
N ASP A 107 0.93 -12.90 0.14
CA ASP A 107 -0.28 -12.73 0.94
C ASP A 107 -0.85 -11.30 0.85
N GLU A 108 0.03 -10.30 0.71
CA GLU A 108 -0.32 -8.89 0.51
C GLU A 108 -1.23 -8.64 -0.68
N LEU A 109 -1.12 -9.47 -1.72
CA LEU A 109 -1.91 -9.36 -2.95
C LEU A 109 -3.03 -10.40 -3.02
N ALA A 110 -2.80 -11.59 -2.47
CA ALA A 110 -3.72 -12.72 -2.58
C ALA A 110 -4.77 -12.77 -1.47
N LEU A 111 -4.41 -12.40 -0.23
CA LEU A 111 -5.19 -12.68 0.98
C LEU A 111 -5.55 -11.42 1.78
N GLN A 112 -4.70 -10.38 1.74
CA GLN A 112 -4.91 -9.14 2.49
C GLN A 112 -5.66 -8.09 1.67
N ALA A 113 -6.42 -7.24 2.36
CA ALA A 113 -7.05 -6.07 1.79
C ALA A 113 -6.56 -4.82 2.52
N GLY A 114 -5.90 -3.91 1.80
CA GLY A 114 -5.36 -2.68 2.38
C GLY A 114 -4.83 -1.72 1.33
N PRO A 115 -4.30 -0.56 1.77
CA PRO A 115 -3.75 0.46 0.88
C PRO A 115 -2.62 -0.05 -0.03
N GLN A 116 -2.62 0.43 -1.28
CA GLN A 116 -1.50 0.35 -2.22
C GLN A 116 -1.01 1.76 -2.53
N LEU A 117 0.28 2.00 -2.35
CA LEU A 117 0.90 3.29 -2.63
C LEU A 117 1.48 3.31 -4.05
N VAL A 118 1.53 4.48 -4.70
CA VAL A 118 2.18 4.65 -6.00
C VAL A 118 3.14 5.82 -5.91
N VAL A 119 4.38 5.62 -6.35
CA VAL A 119 5.47 6.57 -6.14
C VAL A 119 6.41 6.65 -7.36
N PRO A 120 6.95 7.84 -7.71
CA PRO A 120 7.94 7.93 -8.78
C PRO A 120 9.28 7.35 -8.34
N VAL A 121 9.67 6.22 -8.94
CA VAL A 121 10.93 5.51 -8.63
C VAL A 121 12.19 6.36 -8.86
N LEU A 122 12.12 7.38 -9.73
CA LEU A 122 13.21 8.32 -9.98
C LEU A 122 13.53 9.25 -8.80
N ASN A 123 12.64 9.34 -7.81
CA ASN A 123 12.92 10.04 -6.56
C ASN A 123 13.24 9.03 -5.46
N ALA A 124 14.54 8.82 -5.19
CA ALA A 124 15.01 7.85 -4.20
C ALA A 124 14.46 8.10 -2.79
N ARG A 125 14.27 9.37 -2.39
CA ARG A 125 13.66 9.70 -1.10
C ARG A 125 12.22 9.21 -1.03
N TYR A 126 11.44 9.42 -2.09
CA TYR A 126 10.06 8.97 -2.12
C TYR A 126 9.97 7.45 -2.19
N ALA A 127 10.82 6.79 -2.99
CA ALA A 127 10.88 5.32 -3.02
C ALA A 127 11.21 4.72 -1.65
N LEU A 128 12.18 5.26 -0.91
CA LEU A 128 12.53 4.81 0.44
C LEU A 128 11.37 5.05 1.43
N ASN A 129 10.75 6.23 1.38
CA ASN A 129 9.59 6.52 2.22
C ASN A 129 8.44 5.55 1.93
N ALA A 130 8.21 5.23 0.66
CA ALA A 130 7.13 4.33 0.24
C ALA A 130 7.41 2.87 0.65
N ALA A 131 8.64 2.39 0.47
CA ALA A 131 9.05 1.07 0.94
C ALA A 131 8.88 0.92 2.47
N ASN A 132 9.16 1.99 3.23
CA ASN A 132 8.99 1.99 4.69
C ASN A 132 7.55 2.28 5.13
N ALA A 133 6.65 2.66 4.22
CA ALA A 133 5.26 3.02 4.56
C ALA A 133 4.38 1.80 4.90
N ARG A 134 4.93 0.58 4.90
CA ARG A 134 4.23 -0.60 5.41
C ARG A 134 3.78 -0.41 6.86
N TRP A 135 4.54 0.33 7.65
CA TRP A 135 4.19 0.67 9.04
C TRP A 135 4.19 2.18 9.23
N GLY A 136 3.04 2.74 9.60
CA GLY A 136 2.85 4.18 9.74
C GLY A 136 2.30 4.57 11.10
N SER A 137 2.83 5.64 11.69
CA SER A 137 2.29 6.24 12.92
C SER A 137 0.90 6.82 12.67
N LEU A 138 -0.11 6.31 13.38
CA LEU A 138 -1.44 6.89 13.35
C LEU A 138 -1.45 8.25 14.07
N TYR A 139 -0.65 8.42 15.12
CA TYR A 139 -0.63 9.70 15.84
C TYR A 139 -0.09 10.80 14.95
N ASP A 140 1.01 10.57 14.24
CA ASP A 140 1.56 11.56 13.30
C ASP A 140 0.61 11.85 12.15
N ALA A 141 -0.03 10.80 11.59
CA ALA A 141 -1.01 10.96 10.52
C ALA A 141 -2.22 11.81 10.96
N LEU A 142 -2.77 11.57 12.15
CA LEU A 142 -3.88 12.34 12.70
C LEU A 142 -3.47 13.76 13.11
N TYR A 143 -2.31 13.91 13.75
CA TYR A 143 -1.83 15.21 14.21
C TYR A 143 -1.47 16.11 13.02
N GLY A 144 -0.78 15.57 12.01
CA GLY A 144 -0.24 16.32 10.87
C GLY A 144 -1.25 16.67 9.78
N THR A 145 -2.41 16.02 9.73
CA THR A 145 -3.44 16.24 8.70
C THR A 145 -4.62 17.08 9.23
N ASP A 146 -5.64 17.27 8.40
CA ASP A 146 -6.89 17.95 8.72
C ASP A 146 -7.98 17.00 9.26
N VAL A 147 -7.69 15.70 9.41
CA VAL A 147 -8.59 14.72 10.05
C VAL A 147 -9.00 15.18 11.44
N ILE A 148 -8.07 15.78 12.19
CA ILE A 148 -8.38 16.58 13.37
C ILE A 148 -8.43 18.05 12.92
N PRO A 149 -9.61 18.69 12.85
CA PRO A 149 -9.74 20.08 12.40
C PRO A 149 -8.92 21.05 13.27
N GLU A 150 -8.35 22.07 12.64
CA GLU A 150 -7.63 23.15 13.33
C GLU A 150 -8.61 24.27 13.74
N THR A 151 -9.54 23.95 14.64
CA THR A 151 -10.39 24.95 15.30
C THR A 151 -9.65 25.64 16.44
N GLU A 152 -10.19 26.75 16.97
CA GLU A 152 -9.58 27.52 18.05
C GLU A 152 -9.07 26.64 19.21
N GLY A 153 -7.76 26.70 19.47
CA GLY A 153 -7.06 25.94 20.50
C GLY A 153 -6.57 24.54 20.08
N LEU A 154 -6.88 24.08 18.88
CA LEU A 154 -6.47 22.78 18.31
C LEU A 154 -5.51 22.90 17.12
N GLU A 155 -4.95 24.09 16.90
CA GLU A 155 -3.97 24.35 15.84
C GLU A 155 -2.69 23.54 16.08
N LYS A 156 -2.01 23.13 15.00
CA LYS A 156 -0.75 22.37 15.12
C LYS A 156 0.36 23.16 15.79
N GLY A 157 0.42 24.46 15.53
CA GLY A 157 1.50 25.34 16.00
C GLY A 157 2.87 24.94 15.46
N LYS A 158 3.94 25.47 16.07
CA LYS A 158 5.34 25.10 15.74
C LYS A 158 5.88 23.93 16.56
N GLY A 159 5.14 23.50 17.58
CA GLY A 159 5.52 22.44 18.52
C GLY A 159 4.30 21.62 18.91
N TYR A 160 4.45 20.76 19.92
CA TYR A 160 3.34 19.95 20.40
C TYR A 160 2.27 20.80 21.10
N ASN A 161 1.04 20.75 20.61
CA ASN A 161 -0.15 21.29 21.26
C ASN A 161 -0.85 20.15 22.03
N PRO A 162 -0.82 20.15 23.38
CA PRO A 162 -1.43 19.10 24.18
C PRO A 162 -2.95 18.95 23.96
N ALA A 163 -3.66 20.04 23.67
CA ALA A 163 -5.10 19.99 23.41
C ALA A 163 -5.41 19.25 22.11
N ARG A 164 -4.61 19.47 21.06
CA ARG A 164 -4.67 18.71 19.81
C ARG A 164 -4.25 17.25 20.02
N GLY A 165 -3.16 17.02 20.75
CA GLY A 165 -2.68 15.68 21.09
C GLY A 165 -3.73 14.84 21.84
N ALA A 166 -4.48 15.45 22.76
CA ALA A 166 -5.59 14.78 23.44
C ALA A 166 -6.70 14.33 22.47
N LYS A 167 -6.98 15.09 21.41
CA LYS A 167 -7.93 14.69 20.35
C LYS A 167 -7.39 13.53 19.51
N VAL A 168 -6.09 13.54 19.19
CA VAL A 168 -5.42 12.43 18.49
C VAL A 168 -5.51 11.14 19.30
N ILE A 169 -5.13 11.18 20.59
CA ILE A 169 -5.21 10.03 21.49
C ILE A 169 -6.65 9.52 21.60
N ALA A 170 -7.62 10.41 21.80
CA ALA A 170 -9.03 10.03 21.89
C ALA A 170 -9.54 9.37 20.60
N TYR A 171 -9.11 9.84 19.43
CA TYR A 171 -9.43 9.22 18.15
C TYR A 171 -8.82 7.81 18.06
N ALA A 172 -7.53 7.68 18.37
CA ALA A 172 -6.82 6.41 18.33
C ALA A 172 -7.40 5.36 19.30
N ARG A 173 -7.87 5.77 20.49
CA ARG A 173 -8.60 4.88 21.41
C ARG A 173 -9.91 4.35 20.82
N LYS A 174 -10.64 5.18 20.08
CA LYS A 174 -11.84 4.73 19.36
C LYS A 174 -11.51 3.75 18.24
N VAL A 175 -10.37 3.91 17.56
CA VAL A 175 -9.89 2.93 16.58
C VAL A 175 -9.64 1.58 17.26
N LEU A 176 -8.99 1.55 18.42
CA LEU A 176 -8.80 0.31 19.19
C LEU A 176 -10.13 -0.30 19.65
N ASP A 177 -11.06 0.49 20.19
CA ASP A 177 -12.36 -0.02 20.62
C ASP A 177 -13.18 -0.61 19.46
N GLN A 178 -12.95 -0.14 18.22
CA GLN A 178 -13.59 -0.70 17.03
C GLN A 178 -12.88 -1.95 16.51
N ALA A 179 -11.55 -1.93 16.40
CA ALA A 179 -10.77 -3.00 15.79
C ALA A 179 -10.44 -4.15 16.74
N ALA A 180 -10.34 -3.87 18.05
CA ALA A 180 -9.97 -4.84 19.07
C ALA A 180 -10.70 -4.54 20.39
N PRO A 181 -12.05 -4.57 20.40
CA PRO A 181 -12.84 -4.22 21.56
C PRO A 181 -12.46 -5.03 22.80
N LEU A 182 -12.46 -4.39 23.97
CA LEU A 182 -12.36 -5.07 25.25
C LEU A 182 -13.66 -5.81 25.58
N ALA A 183 -13.57 -6.86 26.40
CA ALA A 183 -14.76 -7.60 26.88
C ALA A 183 -15.62 -6.73 27.81
N SER A 184 -14.98 -5.83 28.57
CA SER A 184 -15.59 -4.81 29.41
C SER A 184 -14.79 -3.50 29.33
N GLY A 185 -15.46 -2.35 29.42
CA GLY A 185 -14.81 -1.03 29.38
C GLY A 185 -14.31 -0.60 28.00
N SER A 186 -13.44 0.42 27.98
CA SER A 186 -12.83 1.00 26.77
C SER A 186 -11.31 1.11 26.90
N HIS A 187 -10.59 1.04 25.78
CA HIS A 187 -9.16 1.36 25.74
C HIS A 187 -8.83 2.77 26.23
N ALA A 188 -9.78 3.71 26.19
CA ALA A 188 -9.62 5.05 26.77
C ALA A 188 -9.44 5.03 28.30
N GLU A 189 -9.91 3.96 28.94
CA GLU A 189 -9.82 3.74 30.38
C GLU A 189 -8.63 2.87 30.77
N ALA A 190 -7.81 2.41 29.81
CA ALA A 190 -6.63 1.62 30.11
C ALA A 190 -5.64 2.40 31.01
N ALA A 191 -5.11 1.68 32.00
CA ALA A 191 -4.06 2.13 32.92
C ALA A 191 -2.79 1.27 32.80
N LEU A 192 -2.93 0.01 32.39
CA LEU A 192 -1.80 -0.89 32.13
C LEU A 192 -2.19 -1.95 31.11
N TYR A 193 -1.30 -2.22 30.15
CA TYR A 193 -1.33 -3.42 29.32
C TYR A 193 -0.30 -4.41 29.84
N SER A 194 -0.67 -5.69 29.90
CA SER A 194 0.23 -6.79 30.25
C SER A 194 -0.21 -8.06 29.52
N VAL A 195 0.63 -9.09 29.55
CA VAL A 195 0.36 -10.39 28.95
C VAL A 195 0.46 -11.44 30.05
N SER A 196 -0.58 -12.27 30.17
CA SER A 196 -0.64 -13.35 31.15
C SER A 196 -1.35 -14.55 30.53
N ASP A 197 -0.79 -15.74 30.73
CA ASP A 197 -1.27 -17.00 30.13
C ASP A 197 -1.45 -16.92 28.61
N GLY A 198 -0.52 -16.21 27.93
CA GLY A 198 -0.55 -16.00 26.49
C GLY A 198 -1.67 -15.07 25.99
N LYS A 199 -2.34 -14.34 26.88
CA LYS A 199 -3.47 -13.45 26.54
C LYS A 199 -3.18 -12.02 26.97
N LEU A 200 -3.66 -11.06 26.18
CA LEU A 200 -3.67 -9.65 26.57
C LEU A 200 -4.56 -9.43 27.80
N LYS A 201 -4.02 -8.72 28.79
CA LYS A 201 -4.71 -8.21 29.97
C LYS A 201 -4.62 -6.69 29.97
N VAL A 202 -5.76 -6.05 30.23
CA VAL A 202 -5.86 -4.59 30.30
C VAL A 202 -6.43 -4.23 31.66
N GLN A 203 -5.62 -3.60 32.51
CA GLN A 203 -6.10 -3.00 33.73
C GLN A 203 -6.71 -1.64 33.40
N LEU A 204 -7.95 -1.42 33.81
CA LEU A 204 -8.67 -0.17 33.67
C LEU A 204 -8.40 0.75 34.86
N LYS A 205 -8.61 2.06 34.68
CA LYS A 205 -8.41 3.10 35.71
C LYS A 205 -9.28 2.89 36.96
N ASN A 206 -10.39 2.15 36.86
CA ASN A 206 -11.24 1.78 37.99
C ASN A 206 -10.69 0.59 38.81
N GLY A 207 -9.57 0.00 38.40
CA GLY A 207 -8.94 -1.16 39.04
C GLY A 207 -9.38 -2.53 38.48
N GLU A 208 -10.43 -2.58 37.65
CA GLU A 208 -10.86 -3.81 36.98
C GLU A 208 -9.79 -4.26 35.97
N THR A 209 -9.63 -5.57 35.78
CA THR A 209 -8.80 -6.13 34.72
C THR A 209 -9.66 -6.89 33.74
N THR A 210 -9.56 -6.54 32.47
CA THR A 210 -10.30 -7.15 31.36
C THR A 210 -9.33 -7.73 30.33
N GLY A 211 -9.86 -8.28 29.25
CA GLY A 211 -9.11 -8.69 28.07
C GLY A 211 -9.84 -8.27 26.80
N LEU A 212 -9.33 -8.70 25.65
CA LEU A 212 -10.04 -8.53 24.38
C LEU A 212 -11.34 -9.34 24.39
N LYS A 213 -12.39 -8.80 23.79
CA LYS A 213 -13.66 -9.50 23.54
C LYS A 213 -13.43 -10.74 22.67
N ASP A 214 -12.55 -10.62 21.69
CA ASP A 214 -12.01 -11.74 20.93
C ASP A 214 -10.50 -11.87 21.21
N PRO A 215 -10.08 -12.87 22.02
CA PRO A 215 -8.67 -13.08 22.34
C PRO A 215 -7.79 -13.40 21.12
N SER A 216 -8.35 -13.86 19.99
CA SER A 216 -7.58 -14.20 18.79
C SER A 216 -7.01 -12.97 18.06
N LEU A 217 -7.53 -11.78 18.37
CA LEU A 217 -7.01 -10.52 17.84
C LEU A 217 -5.64 -10.15 18.43
N PHE A 218 -5.19 -10.79 19.52
CA PHE A 218 -3.84 -10.63 20.05
C PHE A 218 -2.83 -11.45 19.25
N ALA A 219 -1.88 -10.78 18.61
CA ALA A 219 -0.89 -11.40 17.73
C ALA A 219 0.51 -11.53 18.37
N GLY A 220 0.82 -10.75 19.41
CA GLY A 220 2.10 -10.84 20.12
C GLY A 220 2.44 -9.58 20.90
N TYR A 221 3.65 -9.54 21.45
CA TYR A 221 4.15 -8.39 22.21
C TYR A 221 5.68 -8.30 22.14
N GLN A 222 6.22 -7.15 22.54
CA GLN A 222 7.66 -6.95 22.75
C GLN A 222 7.94 -6.52 24.20
N GLY A 223 9.12 -6.86 24.71
CA GLY A 223 9.53 -6.54 26.08
C GLY A 223 9.09 -7.59 27.10
N ALA A 224 9.04 -7.21 28.38
CA ALA A 224 8.57 -8.09 29.45
C ALA A 224 7.05 -8.22 29.41
N ALA A 225 6.50 -9.40 29.75
CA ALA A 225 5.07 -9.66 29.66
C ALA A 225 4.26 -8.76 30.61
N GLU A 226 4.82 -8.44 31.78
CA GLU A 226 4.18 -7.66 32.84
C GLU A 226 4.20 -6.15 32.53
N ALA A 227 5.11 -5.72 31.65
CA ALA A 227 5.28 -4.33 31.23
C ALA A 227 5.82 -4.30 29.78
N PRO A 228 5.00 -4.67 28.80
CA PRO A 228 5.42 -4.77 27.41
C PRO A 228 5.70 -3.38 26.84
N SER A 229 6.72 -3.27 25.99
CA SER A 229 7.00 -2.05 25.22
C SER A 229 6.09 -1.93 23.98
N SER A 230 5.45 -3.04 23.59
CA SER A 230 4.51 -3.07 22.48
C SER A 230 3.53 -4.24 22.60
N ILE A 231 2.29 -4.01 22.18
CA ILE A 231 1.26 -5.03 22.01
C ILE A 231 0.84 -5.05 20.54
N LEU A 232 1.04 -6.18 19.87
CA LEU A 232 0.63 -6.40 18.49
C LEU A 232 -0.76 -7.03 18.44
N LEU A 233 -1.65 -6.39 17.71
CA LEU A 233 -3.00 -6.85 17.43
C LEU A 233 -3.15 -7.11 15.93
N ARG A 234 -4.11 -7.96 15.55
CA ARG A 234 -4.47 -8.23 14.15
C ARG A 234 -5.98 -8.25 13.99
N HIS A 235 -6.51 -7.42 13.10
CA HIS A 235 -7.94 -7.35 12.77
C HIS A 235 -8.11 -7.27 11.25
N ASN A 236 -9.01 -8.10 10.69
CA ASN A 236 -9.22 -8.22 9.24
C ASN A 236 -7.92 -8.45 8.43
N GLY A 237 -6.97 -9.18 9.01
CA GLY A 237 -5.70 -9.46 8.36
C GLY A 237 -4.64 -8.36 8.48
N ILE A 238 -4.97 -7.21 9.07
CA ILE A 238 -4.11 -6.02 9.21
C ILE A 238 -3.69 -5.84 10.67
N HIS A 239 -2.43 -5.49 10.89
CA HIS A 239 -1.87 -5.33 12.22
C HIS A 239 -1.96 -3.91 12.78
N ILE A 240 -2.08 -3.83 14.11
CA ILE A 240 -2.03 -2.59 14.91
C ILE A 240 -1.03 -2.83 16.05
N ASP A 241 0.03 -2.03 16.13
CA ASP A 241 1.01 -2.08 17.21
C ASP A 241 0.76 -0.92 18.19
N ILE A 242 0.35 -1.25 19.41
CA ILE A 242 0.23 -0.30 20.52
C ILE A 242 1.61 -0.10 21.12
N ARG A 243 2.23 1.06 20.89
CA ARG A 243 3.56 1.40 21.42
C ARG A 243 3.44 1.98 22.83
N ILE A 244 4.18 1.42 23.78
CA ILE A 244 4.13 1.81 25.19
C ILE A 244 5.51 2.30 25.61
N ASP A 245 5.62 3.60 25.89
CA ASP A 245 6.85 4.23 26.37
C ASP A 245 6.53 5.50 27.17
N ARG A 246 6.59 5.35 28.51
CA ARG A 246 6.36 6.43 29.48
C ARG A 246 7.48 7.48 29.51
N SER A 247 8.61 7.26 28.84
CA SER A 247 9.68 8.25 28.75
C SER A 247 9.42 9.33 27.69
N THR A 248 8.52 9.05 26.74
CA THR A 248 8.17 9.99 25.66
C THR A 248 7.30 11.14 26.17
N ALA A 249 7.30 12.25 25.43
CA ALA A 249 6.48 13.42 25.76
C ALA A 249 4.97 13.13 25.77
N ILE A 250 4.51 12.14 25.00
CA ILE A 250 3.11 11.74 24.91
C ILE A 250 2.80 10.64 25.94
N GLY A 251 3.61 9.58 25.97
CA GLY A 251 3.37 8.42 26.82
C GLY A 251 3.48 8.72 28.32
N LYS A 252 4.28 9.71 28.73
CA LYS A 252 4.34 10.13 30.14
C LYS A 252 3.00 10.63 30.69
N ASP A 253 2.18 11.24 29.83
CA ASP A 253 0.90 11.86 30.19
C ASP A 253 -0.29 10.93 29.83
N ASP A 254 -0.05 9.81 29.13
CA ASP A 254 -1.05 8.78 28.85
C ASP A 254 -1.24 7.83 30.04
N GLY A 255 -2.49 7.53 30.38
CA GLY A 255 -2.84 6.69 31.53
C GLY A 255 -2.19 5.30 31.49
N ALA A 256 -2.06 4.72 30.30
CA ALA A 256 -1.45 3.41 30.08
C ALA A 256 0.00 3.47 29.58
N GLY A 257 0.57 4.67 29.43
CA GLY A 257 1.92 4.86 28.90
C GLY A 257 2.01 4.77 27.37
N VAL A 258 0.88 4.79 26.65
CA VAL A 258 0.90 4.65 25.19
C VAL A 258 1.46 5.90 24.55
N SER A 259 2.51 5.71 23.75
CA SER A 259 3.19 6.79 23.03
C SER A 259 2.69 6.93 21.59
N ASP A 260 2.20 5.85 20.98
CA ASP A 260 1.70 5.82 19.60
C ASP A 260 0.85 4.56 19.31
N LEU A 261 0.07 4.60 18.22
CA LEU A 261 -0.41 3.41 17.51
C LEU A 261 0.22 3.35 16.13
N VAL A 262 1.00 2.30 15.86
CA VAL A 262 1.60 2.08 14.54
C VAL A 262 0.72 1.11 13.77
N LEU A 263 0.21 1.55 12.62
CA LEU A 263 -0.65 0.73 11.77
C LEU A 263 0.16 0.06 10.67
N GLU A 264 -0.15 -1.18 10.38
CA GLU A 264 0.17 -1.77 9.09
C GLU A 264 -0.68 -1.08 8.01
N ALA A 265 -0.02 -0.48 7.01
CA ALA A 265 -0.61 0.49 6.11
C ALA A 265 -0.39 0.15 4.63
N ALA A 266 0.67 0.63 3.98
CA ALA A 266 0.92 0.35 2.57
C ALA A 266 1.36 -1.11 2.38
N LEU A 267 0.42 -1.98 2.04
CA LEU A 267 0.69 -3.43 1.88
C LEU A 267 1.56 -3.68 0.66
N SER A 268 1.32 -2.93 -0.42
CA SER A 268 2.15 -2.91 -1.63
C SER A 268 2.43 -1.47 -2.08
N THR A 269 3.48 -1.30 -2.87
CA THR A 269 3.96 -0.02 -3.42
C THR A 269 4.47 -0.21 -4.84
#